data_AF-A0A9P0K716-F1
#
_entry.id   AF-A0A9P0K716-F1
#
_cell.length_a   1.000
_cell.length_b   1.000
_cell.length_c   1.000
_cell.angle_alpha   90.00
_cell.angle_beta   90.00
_cell.angle_gamma   90.00
#
_symmetry.space_group_name_H-M   'P 1'
#
loop_
_entity.id
_entity.type
_entity.pdbx_description
1 polymer ?
#
loop_
_entity_poly.entity_id
_entity_poly.type
_entity_poly.pdbx_seq_one_letter_code
_entity_poly.pdbx_strand_id
1 'polypeptide(L)'
;FPELLWTAPELLRHSGLRKKGTQPGDVYSFGIILQEVVVRGEPFCMLALTPEEIIEKVKRPPPLIRPSVSKGAAPPEAINIMRQCWAEQAEMRPDFNAVHDQFKKLNHGRKVNIVDTMFQMLEKYSNNLEELIRERTEQLDIEKKKTEQLLNRMLPRPRRIRRGHHLLLGYPHSTPFQVVDLLNDLYTCFDATINAYNVYKVETIGDAYMVVGGLPVRIPDHAEQVSLTVYNDVIRYYVSF
;
A
#
# COMPACT_ATOMS: atom_id res chain seq x y z
N PHE A 1 2.95 -28.00 -8.30
CA PHE A 1 2.61 -28.22 -6.89
C PHE A 1 1.44 -27.37 -6.41
N PRO A 2 1.40 -26.03 -6.57
CA PRO A 2 0.28 -25.20 -6.09
C PRO A 2 -1.08 -25.58 -6.71
N GLU A 3 -1.11 -26.13 -7.92
CA GLU A 3 -2.31 -26.63 -8.60
C GLU A 3 -3.10 -27.68 -7.79
N LEU A 4 -2.50 -28.31 -6.78
CA LEU A 4 -3.15 -29.34 -5.96
C LEU A 4 -3.85 -28.78 -4.71
N LEU A 5 -3.83 -27.46 -4.46
CA LEU A 5 -4.45 -26.86 -3.27
C LEU A 5 -5.97 -27.07 -3.18
N TRP A 6 -6.63 -27.26 -4.33
CA TRP A 6 -8.06 -27.58 -4.41
C TRP A 6 -8.34 -29.08 -4.31
N THR A 7 -7.30 -29.92 -4.34
CA THR A 7 -7.47 -31.37 -4.43
C THR A 7 -7.84 -31.97 -3.08
N ALA A 8 -8.92 -32.77 -3.05
CA ALA A 8 -9.40 -33.41 -1.84
C ALA A 8 -8.38 -34.41 -1.22
N PRO A 9 -8.39 -34.61 0.11
CA PRO A 9 -7.43 -35.48 0.82
C PRO A 9 -7.34 -36.90 0.25
N GLU A 10 -8.46 -37.52 -0.08
CA GLU A 10 -8.53 -38.87 -0.63
C GLU A 10 -7.91 -38.98 -2.03
N LEU A 11 -8.01 -37.92 -2.83
CA LEU A 11 -7.40 -37.82 -4.16
C LEU A 11 -5.91 -37.52 -4.07
N LEU A 12 -5.47 -36.75 -3.07
CA LEU A 12 -4.05 -36.56 -2.76
C LEU A 12 -3.36 -37.85 -2.30
N ARG A 13 -4.10 -38.74 -1.62
CA ARG A 13 -3.61 -40.05 -1.16
C ARG A 13 -3.56 -41.09 -2.26
N HIS A 14 -4.50 -41.06 -3.21
CA HIS A 14 -4.64 -42.08 -4.24
C HIS A 14 -4.55 -41.50 -5.66
N SER A 15 -3.38 -41.62 -6.27
CA SER A 15 -3.10 -41.09 -7.62
C SER A 15 -4.03 -41.62 -8.72
N GLY A 16 -4.49 -42.88 -8.60
CA GLY A 16 -5.44 -43.49 -9.53
C GLY A 16 -6.84 -42.88 -9.45
N LEU A 17 -7.31 -42.55 -8.24
CA LEU A 17 -8.58 -41.85 -8.04
C LEU A 17 -8.50 -40.41 -8.56
N ARG A 18 -7.38 -39.72 -8.30
CA ARG A 18 -7.16 -38.34 -8.79
C ARG A 18 -7.30 -38.21 -10.30
N LYS A 19 -6.84 -39.20 -11.07
CA LYS A 19 -6.97 -39.19 -12.54
C LYS A 19 -8.42 -39.36 -13.02
N LYS A 20 -9.26 -40.04 -12.24
CA LYS A 20 -10.66 -40.27 -12.58
C LYS A 20 -11.57 -39.13 -12.10
N GLY A 21 -11.18 -38.46 -11.02
CA GLY A 21 -12.06 -37.53 -10.30
C GLY A 21 -13.15 -38.27 -9.53
N THR A 22 -13.75 -37.58 -8.57
CA THR A 22 -14.89 -38.09 -7.79
C THR A 22 -15.82 -36.92 -7.49
N GLN A 23 -17.13 -37.16 -7.50
CA GLN A 23 -18.12 -36.15 -7.11
C GLN A 23 -17.83 -35.51 -5.72
N PRO A 24 -17.53 -36.28 -4.64
CA PRO A 24 -17.15 -35.66 -3.37
C PRO A 24 -15.83 -34.87 -3.42
N GLY A 25 -14.92 -35.20 -4.35
CA GLY A 25 -13.72 -34.43 -4.61
C GLY A 25 -14.03 -33.07 -5.26
N ASP A 26 -15.01 -33.03 -6.16
CA ASP A 26 -15.50 -31.79 -6.77
C ASP A 26 -16.18 -30.90 -5.72
N VAL A 27 -16.95 -31.49 -4.79
CA VAL A 27 -17.55 -30.77 -3.67
C VAL A 27 -16.48 -30.16 -2.76
N TYR A 28 -15.40 -30.89 -2.47
CA TYR A 28 -14.27 -30.34 -1.71
C TYR A 28 -13.66 -29.13 -2.43
N SER A 29 -13.39 -29.27 -3.73
CA SER A 29 -12.82 -28.21 -4.57
C SER A 29 -13.71 -26.97 -4.57
N PHE A 30 -15.03 -27.16 -4.67
CA PHE A 30 -16.03 -26.09 -4.55
C PHE A 30 -15.96 -25.36 -3.20
N GLY A 31 -15.78 -26.09 -2.09
CA GLY A 31 -15.56 -25.48 -0.79
C GLY A 31 -14.33 -24.56 -0.75
N ILE A 32 -13.21 -24.98 -1.35
CA ILE A 32 -12.00 -24.15 -1.44
C ILE A 32 -12.27 -22.89 -2.28
N ILE A 33 -12.97 -23.02 -3.41
CA ILE A 33 -13.36 -21.88 -4.26
C ILE A 33 -14.25 -20.90 -3.49
N LEU A 34 -15.20 -21.39 -2.68
CA LEU A 34 -16.01 -20.51 -1.83
C LEU A 34 -15.14 -19.72 -0.84
N GLN A 35 -14.09 -20.33 -0.28
CA GLN A 35 -13.16 -19.59 0.57
C GLN A 35 -12.41 -18.51 -0.20
N GLU A 36 -11.94 -18.79 -1.42
CA GLU A 36 -11.27 -17.80 -2.27
C GLU A 36 -12.19 -16.63 -2.59
N VAL A 37 -13.46 -16.90 -2.91
CA VAL A 37 -14.46 -15.85 -3.19
C VAL A 37 -14.69 -14.99 -1.95
N VAL A 38 -14.82 -15.60 -0.78
CA VAL A 38 -15.10 -14.86 0.46
C VAL A 38 -13.89 -14.07 0.96
N VAL A 39 -12.69 -14.62 0.84
CA VAL A 39 -11.45 -13.98 1.34
C VAL A 39 -10.79 -13.09 0.29
N ARG A 40 -11.13 -13.26 -1.00
CA ARG A 40 -10.49 -12.61 -2.15
C ARG A 40 -8.97 -12.79 -2.16
N GLY A 41 -8.54 -14.00 -1.87
CA GLY A 41 -7.12 -14.38 -1.81
C GLY A 41 -6.93 -15.85 -2.12
N GLU A 42 -5.67 -16.27 -2.18
CA GLU A 42 -5.31 -17.65 -2.52
C GLU A 42 -5.90 -18.68 -1.54
N PRO A 43 -6.06 -19.94 -1.98
CA PRO A 43 -6.45 -21.03 -1.08
C PRO A 43 -5.52 -21.09 0.13
N PHE A 44 -6.11 -21.24 1.32
CA PHE A 44 -5.34 -21.34 2.57
C PHE A 44 -4.47 -20.11 2.91
N CYS A 45 -4.69 -18.94 2.28
CA CYS A 45 -3.89 -17.72 2.51
C CYS A 45 -3.84 -17.22 3.97
N MET A 46 -4.74 -17.71 4.84
CA MET A 46 -4.71 -17.42 6.27
C MET A 46 -3.69 -18.24 7.06
N LEU A 47 -3.07 -19.25 6.43
CA LEU A 47 -1.99 -20.04 7.00
C LEU A 47 -0.67 -19.51 6.47
N ALA A 48 0.27 -19.19 7.37
CA ALA A 48 1.64 -18.83 7.02
C ALA A 48 2.46 -20.10 6.67
N LEU A 49 2.01 -20.83 5.64
CA LEU A 49 2.61 -22.08 5.16
C LEU A 49 2.77 -22.04 3.65
N THR A 50 3.77 -22.74 3.14
CA THR A 50 3.96 -22.95 1.70
C THR A 50 2.91 -23.90 1.12
N PRO A 51 2.61 -23.84 -0.20
CA PRO A 51 1.69 -24.78 -0.84
C PRO A 51 2.06 -26.24 -0.60
N GLU A 52 3.34 -26.58 -0.62
CA GLU A 52 3.85 -27.92 -0.38
C GLU A 52 3.54 -28.41 1.04
N GLU A 53 3.76 -27.56 2.04
CA GLU A 53 3.44 -27.86 3.44
C GLU A 53 1.93 -28.03 3.65
N ILE A 54 1.12 -27.19 3.00
CA ILE A 54 -0.34 -27.30 3.04
C ILE A 54 -0.77 -28.64 2.45
N ILE A 55 -0.32 -28.98 1.25
CA ILE A 55 -0.68 -30.22 0.56
C ILE A 55 -0.29 -31.45 1.39
N GLU A 56 0.91 -31.48 1.96
CA GLU A 56 1.34 -32.61 2.78
C GLU A 56 0.51 -32.73 4.07
N LYS A 57 0.17 -31.62 4.73
CA LYS A 57 -0.70 -31.63 5.92
C LYS A 57 -2.15 -32.02 5.61
N VAL A 58 -2.70 -31.61 4.47
CA VAL A 58 -4.04 -32.04 4.01
C VAL A 58 -4.02 -33.54 3.68
N LYS A 59 -2.96 -34.00 3.00
CA LYS A 59 -2.81 -35.40 2.60
C LYS A 59 -2.63 -36.33 3.81
N ARG A 60 -1.92 -35.92 4.86
CA ARG A 60 -1.61 -36.78 6.03
C ARG A 60 -1.74 -36.00 7.36
N PRO A 61 -2.95 -35.87 7.91
CA PRO A 61 -3.12 -35.33 9.28
C PRO A 61 -2.51 -36.30 10.32
N PRO A 62 -2.04 -35.84 11.51
CA PRO A 62 -2.22 -34.51 12.11
C PRO A 62 -1.08 -33.47 11.85
N PRO A 63 -1.35 -32.15 12.02
CA PRO A 63 -2.64 -31.57 12.38
C PRO A 63 -3.61 -31.55 11.20
N LEU A 64 -4.91 -31.70 11.48
CA LEU A 64 -5.95 -31.49 10.48
C LEU A 64 -6.03 -29.98 10.19
N ILE A 65 -5.63 -29.58 8.99
CA ILE A 65 -5.72 -28.19 8.53
C ILE A 65 -6.88 -28.02 7.55
N ARG A 66 -7.56 -26.89 7.63
CA ARG A 66 -8.61 -26.44 6.70
C ARG A 66 -8.53 -24.94 6.52
N PRO A 67 -9.06 -24.40 5.41
CA PRO A 67 -9.19 -22.97 5.27
C PRO A 67 -10.07 -22.40 6.39
N SER A 68 -9.74 -21.19 6.83
CA SER A 68 -10.52 -20.46 7.84
C SER A 68 -10.96 -19.12 7.29
N VAL A 69 -12.20 -18.75 7.59
CA VAL A 69 -12.82 -17.51 7.16
C VAL A 69 -13.35 -16.79 8.40
N SER A 70 -13.18 -15.47 8.45
CA SER A 70 -13.65 -14.65 9.57
C SER A 70 -15.17 -14.67 9.67
N LYS A 71 -15.71 -14.61 10.90
CA LYS A 71 -17.16 -14.74 11.16
C LYS A 71 -18.01 -13.66 10.47
N GLY A 72 -17.43 -12.53 10.08
CA GLY A 72 -18.11 -11.42 9.42
C GLY A 72 -17.93 -11.37 7.89
N ALA A 73 -17.13 -12.25 7.29
CA ALA A 73 -16.82 -12.17 5.86
C ALA A 73 -17.98 -12.63 4.97
N ALA A 74 -18.85 -13.51 5.47
CA ALA A 74 -20.02 -14.02 4.76
C ALA A 74 -21.15 -14.38 5.75
N PRO A 75 -22.40 -14.54 5.29
CA PRO A 75 -23.48 -15.07 6.11
C PRO A 75 -23.07 -16.37 6.83
N PRO A 76 -23.39 -16.54 8.13
CA PRO A 76 -22.99 -17.72 8.90
C PRO A 76 -23.41 -19.05 8.25
N GLU A 77 -24.57 -19.08 7.62
CA GLU A 77 -25.12 -20.23 6.91
C GLU A 77 -24.26 -20.58 5.69
N ALA A 78 -23.80 -19.59 4.92
CA ALA A 78 -22.89 -19.81 3.79
C ALA A 78 -21.53 -20.34 4.27
N ILE A 79 -21.02 -19.83 5.39
CA ILE A 79 -19.79 -20.33 6.02
C ILE A 79 -19.98 -21.80 6.45
N ASN A 80 -21.15 -22.16 6.96
CA ASN A 80 -21.44 -23.53 7.37
C ASN A 80 -21.50 -24.49 6.17
N ILE A 81 -22.18 -24.10 5.08
CA ILE A 81 -22.22 -24.88 3.84
C ILE A 81 -20.80 -25.12 3.31
N MET A 82 -20.00 -24.05 3.23
CA MET A 82 -18.60 -24.12 2.82
C MET A 82 -17.78 -25.08 3.70
N ARG A 83 -17.97 -25.05 5.02
CA ARG A 83 -17.29 -25.95 5.96
C ARG A 83 -17.64 -27.42 5.78
N GLN A 84 -18.89 -27.73 5.43
CA GLN A 84 -19.33 -29.10 5.15
C GLN A 84 -18.66 -29.65 3.88
N CYS A 85 -18.45 -28.80 2.88
CA CYS A 85 -17.90 -29.18 1.59
C CYS A 85 -16.48 -29.77 1.69
N TRP A 86 -15.64 -29.29 2.62
CA TRP A 86 -14.27 -29.79 2.79
C TRP A 86 -14.09 -30.79 3.93
N ALA A 87 -15.13 -31.55 4.29
CA ALA A 87 -15.01 -32.61 5.30
C ALA A 87 -13.89 -33.62 4.96
N GLU A 88 -13.22 -34.16 5.98
CA GLU A 88 -12.12 -35.13 5.81
C GLU A 88 -12.58 -36.42 5.13
N GLN A 89 -13.67 -36.99 5.61
CA GLN A 89 -14.31 -38.15 4.99
C GLN A 89 -15.15 -37.70 3.79
N ALA A 90 -14.95 -38.36 2.65
CA ALA A 90 -15.60 -37.98 1.39
C ALA A 90 -17.13 -38.14 1.46
N GLU A 91 -17.59 -39.15 2.21
CA GLU A 91 -19.00 -39.53 2.37
C GLU A 91 -19.76 -38.57 3.29
N MET A 92 -19.05 -37.79 4.11
CA MET A 92 -19.64 -36.78 5.00
C MET A 92 -19.90 -35.45 4.29
N ARG A 93 -19.42 -35.29 3.06
CA ARG A 93 -19.63 -34.09 2.25
C ARG A 93 -21.04 -34.15 1.65
N PRO A 94 -21.77 -33.02 1.61
CA PRO A 94 -23.04 -32.96 0.89
C PRO A 94 -22.82 -33.17 -0.61
N ASP A 95 -23.82 -33.68 -1.33
CA ASP A 95 -23.80 -33.63 -2.79
C ASP A 95 -24.20 -32.22 -3.29
N PHE A 96 -24.01 -31.95 -4.58
CA PHE A 96 -24.34 -30.63 -5.14
C PHE A 96 -25.83 -30.29 -5.04
N ASN A 97 -26.74 -31.28 -5.03
CA ASN A 97 -28.16 -31.04 -4.85
C ASN A 97 -28.45 -30.51 -3.43
N ALA A 98 -27.85 -31.14 -2.41
CA ALA A 98 -27.96 -30.70 -1.03
C ALA A 98 -27.31 -29.32 -0.82
N VAL A 99 -26.16 -29.06 -1.43
CA VAL A 99 -25.52 -27.73 -1.42
C VAL A 99 -26.45 -26.70 -2.03
N HIS A 100 -27.01 -26.98 -3.21
CA HIS A 100 -27.94 -26.10 -3.90
C HIS A 100 -29.19 -25.81 -3.06
N ASP A 101 -29.79 -26.82 -2.46
CA ASP A 101 -30.97 -26.65 -1.61
C ASP A 101 -30.69 -25.83 -0.35
N GLN A 102 -29.49 -25.96 0.24
CA GLN A 102 -29.07 -25.12 1.37
C GLN A 102 -28.91 -23.65 0.96
N PHE A 103 -28.28 -23.36 -0.19
CA PHE A 103 -28.18 -21.99 -0.72
C PHE A 103 -29.54 -21.41 -1.13
N LYS A 104 -30.43 -22.23 -1.70
CA LYS A 104 -31.79 -21.81 -2.04
C LYS A 104 -32.59 -21.38 -0.79
N LYS A 105 -32.42 -22.10 0.33
CA LYS A 105 -33.03 -21.72 1.61
C LYS A 105 -32.47 -20.39 2.14
N LEU A 106 -31.16 -20.17 2.00
CA LEU A 106 -30.52 -18.90 2.37
C LEU A 106 -31.11 -17.71 1.59
N ASN A 107 -31.46 -17.91 0.32
CA ASN A 107 -32.07 -16.88 -0.54
C ASN A 107 -33.60 -16.79 -0.42
N HIS A 108 -34.20 -17.30 0.66
CA HIS A 108 -35.65 -17.33 0.89
C HIS A 108 -36.45 -17.96 -0.26
N GLY A 109 -35.90 -18.99 -0.92
CA GLY A 109 -36.59 -19.71 -1.99
C GLY A 109 -36.73 -18.94 -3.31
N ARG A 110 -36.16 -17.73 -3.43
CA ARG A 110 -36.01 -17.07 -4.73
C ARG A 110 -35.15 -17.94 -5.64
N LYS A 111 -35.41 -17.93 -6.96
CA LYS A 111 -34.57 -18.57 -7.99
C LYS A 111 -33.24 -17.83 -8.16
N VAL A 112 -32.53 -17.61 -7.06
CA VAL A 112 -31.19 -17.03 -7.05
C VAL A 112 -30.25 -18.21 -7.20
N ASN A 113 -29.52 -18.25 -8.30
CA ASN A 113 -28.53 -19.26 -8.60
C ASN A 113 -27.41 -19.18 -7.54
N ILE A 114 -26.74 -20.28 -7.21
CA ILE A 114 -25.60 -20.29 -6.27
C ILE A 114 -24.56 -19.25 -6.69
N VAL A 115 -24.38 -19.10 -8.01
CA VAL A 115 -23.53 -18.10 -8.65
C VAL A 115 -23.93 -16.67 -8.29
N ASP A 116 -25.22 -16.36 -8.21
CA ASP A 116 -25.70 -15.03 -7.83
C ASP A 116 -25.37 -14.71 -6.37
N THR A 117 -25.44 -15.70 -5.48
CA THR A 117 -25.00 -15.55 -4.08
C THR A 117 -23.50 -15.27 -4.01
N MET A 118 -22.68 -15.94 -4.82
CA MET A 118 -21.25 -15.66 -4.92
C MET A 118 -21.00 -14.24 -5.48
N PHE A 119 -21.76 -13.80 -6.48
CA PHE A 119 -21.68 -12.43 -7.01
C PHE A 119 -22.05 -11.37 -5.97
N GLN A 120 -23.12 -11.59 -5.20
CA GLN A 120 -23.50 -10.68 -4.11
C GLN A 120 -22.40 -10.56 -3.05
N MET A 121 -21.71 -11.67 -2.74
CA MET A 121 -20.55 -11.64 -1.83
C MET A 121 -19.41 -10.78 -2.41
N LEU A 122 -19.12 -10.89 -3.71
CA LEU A 122 -18.10 -10.07 -4.39
C LEU A 122 -18.48 -8.58 -4.42
N GLU A 123 -19.74 -8.27 -4.74
CA GLU A 123 -20.24 -6.91 -4.91
C GLU A 123 -20.25 -6.14 -3.58
N LYS A 124 -20.73 -6.76 -2.49
CA LYS A 124 -20.77 -6.12 -1.17
C LYS A 124 -19.38 -5.69 -0.68
N TYR A 125 -18.36 -6.52 -0.91
CA TYR A 125 -16.99 -6.15 -0.56
C TYR A 125 -16.45 -5.05 -1.47
N SER A 126 -16.74 -5.09 -2.79
CA SER A 126 -16.32 -4.04 -3.73
C SER A 126 -16.79 -2.67 -3.29
N ASN A 127 -18.06 -2.57 -2.89
CA ASN A 127 -18.66 -1.33 -2.40
C ASN A 127 -17.97 -0.84 -1.11
N ASN A 128 -17.73 -1.74 -0.15
CA ASN A 128 -17.04 -1.39 1.10
C ASN A 128 -15.59 -0.93 0.86
N LEU A 129 -14.88 -1.55 -0.08
CA LEU A 129 -13.51 -1.17 -0.43
C LEU A 129 -13.48 0.20 -1.10
N GLU A 130 -14.43 0.46 -2.02
CA GLU A 130 -14.55 1.75 -2.70
C GLU A 130 -14.84 2.88 -1.71
N GLU A 131 -15.71 2.63 -0.72
CA GLU A 131 -15.98 3.58 0.36
C GLU A 131 -14.73 3.87 1.20
N LEU A 132 -13.99 2.83 1.61
CA LEU A 132 -12.74 3.00 2.37
C LEU A 132 -11.66 3.75 1.57
N ILE A 133 -11.53 3.45 0.27
CA ILE A 133 -10.61 4.18 -0.63
C ILE A 133 -11.04 5.64 -0.75
N ARG A 134 -12.33 5.92 -0.90
CA ARG A 134 -12.87 7.28 -0.96
C ARG A 134 -12.52 8.05 0.32
N GLU A 135 -12.78 7.49 1.49
CA GLU A 135 -12.45 8.11 2.78
C GLU A 135 -10.94 8.39 2.92
N ARG A 136 -10.08 7.42 2.58
CA ARG A 136 -8.63 7.61 2.62
C ARG A 136 -8.14 8.66 1.64
N THR A 137 -8.74 8.71 0.45
CA THR A 137 -8.41 9.71 -0.58
C THR A 137 -8.80 11.11 -0.12
N GLU A 138 -9.97 11.26 0.51
CA GLU A 138 -10.39 12.54 1.11
C GLU A 138 -9.47 12.97 2.26
N GLN A 139 -9.08 12.04 3.15
CA GLN A 139 -8.12 12.33 4.22
C GLN A 139 -6.78 12.80 3.67
N LEU A 140 -6.24 12.11 2.65
CA LEU A 140 -5.01 12.50 1.98
C LEU A 140 -5.11 13.88 1.33
N ASP A 141 -6.23 14.21 0.69
CA ASP A 141 -6.44 15.54 0.09
C ASP A 141 -6.48 16.65 1.16
N ILE A 142 -7.10 16.40 2.31
CA ILE A 142 -7.10 17.31 3.45
C ILE A 142 -5.67 17.51 4.01
N GLU A 143 -4.92 16.43 4.20
CA GLU A 143 -3.53 16.52 4.68
C GLU A 143 -2.62 17.23 3.67
N LYS A 144 -2.80 16.96 2.37
CA LYS A 144 -2.10 17.66 1.30
C LYS A 144 -2.38 19.16 1.34
N LYS A 145 -3.65 19.57 1.45
CA LYS A 145 -4.03 20.99 1.59
C LYS A 145 -3.42 21.64 2.83
N LYS A 146 -3.39 20.94 3.98
CA LYS A 146 -2.73 21.46 5.19
C LYS A 146 -1.23 21.63 4.98
N THR A 147 -0.58 20.67 4.32
CA THR A 147 0.84 20.71 3.99
C THR A 147 1.14 21.85 3.02
N GLU A 148 0.34 22.02 1.96
CA GLU A 148 0.45 23.14 1.02
C GLU A 148 0.21 24.50 1.69
N GLN A 149 -0.74 24.59 2.62
CA GLN A 149 -0.98 25.82 3.39
C GLN A 149 0.18 26.13 4.34
N LEU A 150 0.75 25.13 4.99
CA LEU A 150 1.93 25.31 5.83
C LEU A 150 3.13 25.72 4.96
N LEU A 151 3.35 25.05 3.83
CA LEU A 151 4.38 25.40 2.85
C LEU A 151 4.21 26.85 2.38
N ASN A 152 2.99 27.26 2.02
CA ASN A 152 2.69 28.65 1.63
C ASN A 152 2.85 29.68 2.75
N ARG A 153 2.83 29.26 4.02
CA ARG A 153 3.11 30.12 5.19
C ARG A 153 4.60 30.17 5.54
N MET A 154 5.32 29.07 5.30
CA MET A 154 6.77 28.97 5.47
C MET A 154 7.52 29.62 4.30
N LEU A 155 6.89 29.70 3.12
CA LEU A 155 7.38 30.44 1.96
C LEU A 155 6.99 31.93 2.06
N PRO A 156 7.92 32.89 1.86
CA PRO A 156 7.60 34.30 1.85
C PRO A 156 6.63 34.64 0.70
N ARG A 157 5.63 35.51 0.95
CA ARG A 157 4.65 35.93 -0.07
C ARG A 157 5.36 36.53 -1.29
N PRO A 158 5.01 36.14 -2.53
CA PRO A 158 5.64 36.65 -3.74
C PRO A 158 5.15 38.08 -4.02
N ARG A 159 5.76 39.06 -3.36
CA ARG A 159 5.65 40.47 -3.76
C ARG A 159 6.75 40.76 -4.77
N ARG A 160 6.32 40.83 -6.04
CA ARG A 160 6.94 41.56 -7.18
C ARG A 160 8.44 41.84 -7.02
N ILE A 161 9.27 40.84 -7.32
CA ILE A 161 10.63 41.08 -7.79
C ILE A 161 10.50 41.24 -9.31
N ARG A 162 10.45 42.49 -9.78
CA ARG A 162 10.47 42.80 -11.22
C ARG A 162 11.88 43.19 -11.62
N ARG A 163 12.46 42.34 -12.46
CA ARG A 163 13.69 42.46 -13.27
C ARG A 163 14.98 42.01 -12.59
N GLY A 164 15.62 41.04 -13.25
CA GLY A 164 16.95 40.54 -12.94
C GLY A 164 16.96 39.04 -12.67
N HIS A 165 16.91 38.25 -13.73
CA HIS A 165 17.08 36.79 -13.75
C HIS A 165 15.93 35.96 -13.17
N HIS A 166 15.36 35.13 -14.04
CA HIS A 166 14.31 34.14 -13.75
C HIS A 166 14.81 33.13 -12.72
N LEU A 167 14.75 33.48 -11.44
CA LEU A 167 14.86 32.51 -10.38
C LEU A 167 13.57 32.54 -9.57
N LEU A 168 12.84 31.43 -9.68
CA LEU A 168 11.82 30.94 -8.77
C LEU A 168 10.39 31.45 -9.01
N LEU A 169 9.51 30.44 -9.13
CA LEU A 169 8.05 30.48 -8.95
C LEU A 169 7.20 30.81 -10.18
N GLY A 170 7.16 29.87 -11.13
CA GLY A 170 6.04 29.83 -12.06
C GLY A 170 6.12 28.86 -13.22
N TYR A 171 6.28 27.54 -13.01
CA TYR A 171 5.86 26.57 -14.03
C TYR A 171 5.34 25.27 -13.39
N PRO A 172 4.04 24.90 -13.57
CA PRO A 172 3.49 23.62 -13.10
C PRO A 172 3.96 22.40 -13.92
N HIS A 173 5.11 22.49 -14.61
CA HIS A 173 5.64 21.46 -15.52
C HIS A 173 7.13 21.14 -15.33
N SER A 174 7.79 21.64 -14.29
CA SER A 174 9.20 21.33 -14.04
C SER A 174 9.35 19.89 -13.55
N THR A 175 10.23 19.12 -14.19
CA THR A 175 10.55 17.76 -13.73
C THR A 175 11.36 17.81 -12.42
N PRO A 176 11.27 16.79 -11.55
CA PRO A 176 12.06 16.75 -10.31
C PRO A 176 13.57 16.98 -10.54
N PHE A 177 14.09 16.51 -11.68
CA PHE A 177 15.49 16.67 -12.05
C PHE A 177 15.89 18.13 -12.27
N GLN A 178 15.04 18.92 -12.96
CA GLN A 178 15.28 20.34 -13.19
C GLN A 178 15.24 21.17 -11.89
N VAL A 179 14.43 20.74 -10.92
CA VAL A 179 14.40 21.37 -9.59
C VAL A 179 15.68 21.08 -8.82
N VAL A 180 16.20 19.86 -8.92
CA VAL A 180 17.49 19.48 -8.31
C VAL A 180 18.65 20.24 -8.93
N ASP A 181 18.71 20.35 -10.26
CA ASP A 181 19.76 21.11 -10.95
C ASP A 181 19.75 22.58 -10.54
N LEU A 182 18.56 23.20 -10.47
CA LEU A 182 18.43 24.58 -10.03
C LEU A 182 18.89 24.80 -8.58
N LEU A 183 18.54 23.88 -7.68
CA LEU A 183 18.99 23.95 -6.28
C LEU A 183 20.51 23.80 -6.20
N ASN A 184 21.09 22.89 -6.99
CA ASN A 184 22.54 22.72 -7.07
C ASN A 184 23.24 23.97 -7.60
N ASP A 185 22.71 24.62 -8.63
CA ASP A 185 23.26 25.87 -9.18
C ASP A 185 23.23 27.00 -8.14
N LEU A 186 22.13 27.11 -7.39
CA LEU A 186 21.96 28.09 -6.33
C LEU A 186 22.94 27.85 -5.17
N TYR A 187 23.08 26.61 -4.69
CA TYR A 187 24.07 26.28 -3.66
C TYR A 187 25.51 26.49 -4.14
N THR A 188 25.81 26.18 -5.41
CA THR A 188 27.13 26.40 -5.99
C THR A 188 27.46 27.89 -6.06
N CYS A 189 26.48 28.73 -6.42
CA CYS A 189 26.64 30.18 -6.42
C CYS A 189 26.93 30.72 -5.00
N PHE A 190 26.19 30.26 -3.99
CA PHE A 190 26.45 30.65 -2.60
C PHE A 190 27.83 30.19 -2.11
N ASP A 191 28.20 28.94 -2.40
CA ASP A 191 29.50 28.39 -2.01
C ASP A 191 30.65 29.19 -2.68
N ALA A 192 30.50 29.61 -3.94
CA ALA A 192 31.50 30.43 -4.63
C ALA A 192 31.69 31.82 -3.99
N THR A 193 30.60 32.47 -3.56
CA THR A 193 30.70 33.78 -2.90
C THR A 193 31.27 33.66 -1.49
N ILE A 194 30.88 32.63 -0.74
CA ILE A 194 31.42 32.38 0.62
C ILE A 194 32.91 32.09 0.57
N ASN A 195 33.39 31.37 -0.43
CA ASN A 195 34.83 31.15 -0.62
C ASN A 195 35.63 32.46 -0.84
N ALA A 196 34.97 33.57 -1.19
CA ALA A 196 35.62 34.88 -1.30
C ALA A 196 35.77 35.61 0.05
N TYR A 197 35.13 35.12 1.12
CA TYR A 197 35.19 35.68 2.47
C TYR A 197 35.73 34.66 3.47
N ASN A 198 36.31 35.13 4.57
CA ASN A 198 36.92 34.25 5.56
C ASN A 198 35.89 33.71 6.57
N VAL A 199 34.85 33.04 6.05
CA VAL A 199 33.75 32.47 6.83
C VAL A 199 33.60 30.99 6.54
N TYR A 200 33.20 30.22 7.55
CA TYR A 200 33.11 28.76 7.49
C TYR A 200 31.65 28.32 7.33
N LYS A 201 31.40 27.51 6.30
CA LYS A 201 30.11 26.85 6.09
C LYS A 201 29.94 25.72 7.09
N VAL A 202 28.87 25.78 7.89
CA VAL A 202 28.53 24.73 8.84
C VAL A 202 27.61 23.74 8.17
N GLU A 203 28.05 22.50 8.03
CA GLU A 203 27.22 21.39 7.57
C GLU A 203 26.22 21.04 8.69
N THR A 204 24.95 21.39 8.50
CA THR A 204 23.87 21.04 9.43
C THR A 204 23.00 19.93 8.83
N ILE A 205 22.43 19.09 9.69
CA ILE A 205 21.37 18.16 9.30
C ILE A 205 20.05 18.92 9.39
N GLY A 206 19.52 19.39 8.25
CA GLY A 206 18.28 20.17 8.21
C GLY A 206 18.13 21.02 6.95
N ASP A 207 17.15 21.92 6.98
CA ASP A 207 16.75 22.84 5.90
C ASP A 207 17.38 24.24 6.02
N ALA A 208 18.45 24.39 6.80
CA ALA A 208 19.09 25.66 7.08
C ALA A 208 20.53 25.74 6.56
N TYR A 209 20.81 26.77 5.76
CA TYR A 209 22.17 27.10 5.33
C TYR A 209 22.83 28.02 6.36
N MET A 210 23.96 27.60 6.95
CA MET A 210 24.60 28.28 8.08
C MET A 210 26.07 28.59 7.80
N VAL A 211 26.49 29.81 8.13
CA VAL A 211 27.88 30.28 8.03
C VAL A 211 28.32 30.90 9.36
N VAL A 212 29.58 30.68 9.72
CA VAL A 212 30.17 31.15 10.98
C VAL A 212 31.54 31.76 10.73
N GLY A 213 31.80 32.94 11.27
CA GLY A 213 33.12 33.58 11.23
C GLY A 213 34.02 33.15 12.38
N GLY A 214 35.33 33.01 12.12
CA GLY A 214 36.31 32.71 13.17
C GLY A 214 36.36 31.26 13.64
N LEU A 215 35.86 30.33 12.82
CA LEU A 215 36.06 28.89 12.97
C LEU A 215 36.67 28.31 11.68
N PRO A 216 37.49 27.24 11.77
CA PRO A 216 38.04 26.66 13.00
C PRO A 216 39.15 27.53 13.61
N VAL A 217 39.68 28.51 12.87
CA VAL A 217 40.71 29.44 13.31
C VAL A 217 40.07 30.76 13.73
N ARG A 218 40.36 31.20 14.95
CA ARG A 218 39.85 32.46 15.49
C ARG A 218 40.40 33.64 14.70
N ILE A 219 39.52 34.51 14.22
CA ILE A 219 39.89 35.76 13.54
C ILE A 219 39.36 36.98 14.33
N PRO A 220 40.13 38.08 14.43
CA PRO A 220 39.73 39.24 15.21
C PRO A 220 38.47 39.94 14.68
N ASP A 221 38.31 39.92 13.36
CA ASP A 221 37.26 40.59 12.57
C ASP A 221 36.09 39.66 12.19
N HIS A 222 35.92 38.54 12.91
CA HIS A 222 34.91 37.52 12.60
C HIS A 222 33.48 38.07 12.45
N ALA A 223 33.08 39.01 13.30
CA ALA A 223 31.76 39.62 13.25
C ALA A 223 31.61 40.53 12.01
N GLU A 224 32.68 41.21 11.60
CA GLU A 224 32.71 42.06 10.41
C GLU A 224 32.67 41.20 9.14
N GLN A 225 33.44 40.11 9.07
CA GLN A 225 33.44 39.17 7.94
C GLN A 225 32.08 38.52 7.74
N VAL A 226 31.42 38.07 8.82
CA VAL A 226 30.05 37.54 8.75
C VAL A 226 29.08 38.63 8.30
N SER A 227 29.20 39.84 8.85
CA SER A 227 28.35 40.95 8.47
C SER A 227 28.54 41.36 7.01
N LEU A 228 29.77 41.37 6.49
CA LEU A 228 30.08 41.70 5.09
C LEU A 228 29.63 40.60 4.13
N THR A 229 29.76 39.33 4.53
CA THR A 229 29.23 38.20 3.76
C THR A 229 27.72 38.34 3.63
N VAL A 230 27.00 38.47 4.75
CA VAL A 230 25.53 38.63 4.75
C VAL A 230 25.10 39.92 4.05
N TYR A 231 25.83 41.03 4.24
CA TYR A 231 25.50 42.30 3.61
C TYR A 231 25.69 42.25 2.09
N ASN A 232 26.78 41.66 1.58
CA ASN A 232 27.01 41.57 0.14
C ASN A 232 26.17 40.48 -0.54
N ASP A 233 25.92 39.35 0.10
CA ASP A 233 25.09 38.26 -0.46
C ASP A 233 23.59 38.57 -0.36
N VAL A 234 23.10 38.99 0.82
CA VAL A 234 21.67 39.04 1.10
C VAL A 234 21.12 40.46 0.99
N ILE A 235 21.84 41.48 1.46
CA ILE A 235 21.30 42.84 1.54
C ILE A 235 21.64 43.68 0.29
N ARG A 236 22.84 43.57 -0.27
CA ARG A 236 23.27 44.36 -1.42
C ARG A 236 22.58 43.93 -2.72
N TYR A 237 22.25 42.64 -2.83
CA TYR A 237 21.33 42.11 -3.85
C TYR A 237 19.88 42.60 -3.69
N TYR A 238 19.47 43.01 -2.47
CA TYR A 238 18.13 43.54 -2.18
C TYR A 238 18.02 45.07 -2.25
N VAL A 239 19.12 45.81 -2.08
CA VAL A 239 19.12 47.28 -1.88
C VAL A 239 19.81 48.06 -3.01
N SER A 240 20.53 47.41 -3.93
CA SER A 240 21.08 48.11 -5.11
C SER A 240 19.97 48.31 -6.15
N PHE A 241 19.42 49.53 -6.15
CA PHE A 241 18.42 50.06 -7.08
C PHE A 241 18.94 50.24 -8.51
#